data_AF-A0A948R524-F1
#
_entry.id   AF-A0A948R524-F1
#
_cell.length_a   1.000
_cell.length_b   1.000
_cell.length_c   1.000
_cell.angle_alpha   90.00
_cell.angle_beta   90.00
_cell.angle_gamma   90.00
#
_symmetry.space_group_name_H-M   'P 1'
#
loop_
_entity.id
_entity.type
_entity.pdbx_description
1 polymer ?
#
loop_
_entity_poly.entity_id
_entity_poly.type
_entity_poly.pdbx_seq_one_letter_code
_entity_poly.pdbx_strand_id
1 'polypeptide(L)'
;MSIEAIMHLALGLLIAIFAGLMILPAYKRRTVRMTTDAIKRSMPLTEAEIRADKDRLRAEYVLAQHELESKLEKVSLTNARQRVEINRRDAAITALEEDIERMRSSLEEHENAHRVLEQTIMDRLPRVEARLAEARRLVLQRDREIAQLSQTAERQSRALEEANQINTKGRDEVLRLNAALATRASRGRDSYGDDRQDGEVALRTELEALRAKSREQASMIARLQGLLGRTGGRVGIGGSNRPAESLSQQLLREGDSEPLALRNSDEEIARLRNELAEAEASLRSLRNSADAGDETLGQLNAKIASLKTSNENKESNLRQLRAELAAYKDAESDDKTLREGKTAMRARIASLESQTTEQTETIQRLRAEIAAANERTARQAAHFTDELRRLGAGSYQTSASARRGRGEAPSRKTLSERISQPGQGEARAVQAGTADKQKASGFLRILGGGIGAQGNQQPVAANQEPEVAATTLDETAGNGSTEAASAATGQGAAETSQATDTSSTKTPRRGGLLERIIRADNAE
;
A
#
# COMPACT_ATOMS: atom_id res chain seq x y z
N MET A 1 -51.19 -60.83 -87.82
CA MET A 1 -52.44 -60.08 -87.59
C MET A 1 -52.33 -58.73 -88.30
N SER A 2 -53.46 -58.16 -88.76
CA SER A 2 -53.47 -56.86 -89.45
C SER A 2 -53.31 -55.69 -88.47
N ILE A 3 -52.73 -54.58 -88.94
CA ILE A 3 -52.52 -53.36 -88.14
C ILE A 3 -53.86 -52.74 -87.71
N GLU A 4 -54.88 -52.81 -88.57
CA GLU A 4 -56.26 -52.42 -88.30
C GLU A 4 -56.84 -53.10 -87.05
N ALA A 5 -56.67 -54.41 -86.89
CA ALA A 5 -57.12 -55.14 -85.70
C ALA A 5 -56.39 -54.67 -84.43
N ILE A 6 -55.10 -54.33 -84.53
CA ILE A 6 -54.32 -53.78 -83.42
C ILE A 6 -54.80 -52.36 -83.07
N MET A 7 -55.12 -51.52 -84.06
CA MET A 7 -55.66 -50.18 -83.85
C MET A 7 -57.03 -50.20 -83.17
N HIS A 8 -57.95 -51.07 -83.60
CA HIS A 8 -59.25 -51.21 -82.94
C HIS A 8 -59.13 -51.78 -81.51
N LEU A 9 -58.21 -52.72 -81.27
CA LEU A 9 -57.94 -53.24 -79.93
C LEU A 9 -57.34 -52.16 -79.00
N ALA A 10 -56.40 -51.34 -79.52
CA ALA A 10 -55.83 -50.22 -78.78
C ALA A 10 -56.87 -49.11 -78.48
N LEU A 11 -57.75 -48.80 -79.45
CA LEU A 11 -58.86 -47.86 -79.27
C LEU A 11 -59.85 -48.37 -78.22
N GLY A 12 -60.25 -49.65 -78.30
CA GLY A 12 -61.14 -50.29 -77.34
C GLY A 12 -60.55 -50.31 -75.92
N LEU A 13 -59.25 -50.61 -75.79
CA LEU A 13 -58.51 -50.53 -74.54
C LEU A 13 -58.49 -49.10 -73.97
N LEU A 14 -58.22 -48.09 -74.80
CA LEU A 14 -58.20 -46.69 -74.39
C LEU A 14 -59.59 -46.23 -73.89
N ILE A 15 -60.65 -46.60 -74.59
CA ILE A 15 -62.04 -46.30 -74.20
C ILE A 15 -62.40 -47.02 -72.89
N ALA A 16 -62.00 -48.29 -72.72
CA ALA A 16 -62.23 -49.05 -71.49
C ALA A 16 -61.47 -48.45 -70.29
N ILE A 17 -60.22 -48.04 -70.48
CA ILE A 17 -59.44 -47.33 -69.46
C ILE A 17 -60.11 -46.00 -69.10
N PHE A 18 -60.52 -45.20 -70.08
CA PHE A 18 -61.17 -43.91 -69.86
C PHE A 18 -62.50 -44.06 -69.10
N ALA A 19 -63.35 -45.01 -69.51
CA ALA A 19 -64.59 -45.34 -68.80
C ALA A 19 -64.32 -45.84 -67.37
N GLY A 20 -63.32 -46.70 -67.18
CA GLY A 20 -62.88 -47.15 -65.87
C GLY A 20 -62.44 -45.99 -64.97
N LEU A 21 -61.66 -45.05 -65.51
CA LEU A 21 -61.17 -43.86 -64.80
C LEU A 21 -62.32 -42.89 -64.44
N MET A 22 -63.39 -42.86 -65.23
CA MET A 22 -64.63 -42.13 -64.95
C MET A 22 -65.47 -42.77 -63.81
N ILE A 23 -65.53 -44.11 -63.78
CA ILE A 23 -66.29 -44.89 -62.79
C ILE A 23 -65.53 -44.99 -61.44
N LEU A 24 -64.20 -45.07 -61.47
CA LEU A 24 -63.34 -45.24 -60.29
C LEU A 24 -63.58 -44.22 -59.15
N PRO A 25 -63.74 -42.90 -59.37
CA PRO A 25 -64.06 -41.95 -58.30
C PRO A 25 -65.46 -42.17 -57.71
N ALA A 26 -66.44 -42.60 -58.50
CA ALA A 26 -67.77 -42.94 -58.00
C ALA A 26 -67.73 -44.21 -57.13
N TYR A 27 -66.99 -45.24 -57.57
CA TYR A 27 -66.77 -46.45 -56.79
C TYR A 27 -66.04 -46.16 -55.47
N LYS A 28 -64.96 -45.35 -55.50
CA LYS A 28 -64.22 -44.94 -54.29
C LYS A 28 -65.09 -44.17 -53.29
N ARG A 29 -65.97 -43.27 -53.76
CA ARG A 29 -66.95 -42.58 -52.89
C ARG A 29 -67.93 -43.57 -52.25
N ARG A 30 -68.40 -44.57 -53.01
CA ARG A 30 -69.32 -45.61 -52.51
C ARG A 30 -68.66 -46.53 -51.48
N THR A 31 -67.44 -47.01 -51.74
CA THR A 31 -66.72 -47.89 -50.81
C THR A 31 -66.33 -47.16 -49.53
N VAL A 32 -65.80 -45.94 -49.61
CA VAL A 32 -65.49 -45.11 -48.42
C VAL A 32 -66.74 -44.85 -47.59
N ARG A 33 -67.89 -44.58 -48.22
CA ARG A 33 -69.16 -44.46 -47.48
C ARG A 33 -69.56 -45.77 -46.82
N MET A 34 -69.54 -46.90 -47.53
CA MET A 34 -69.94 -48.19 -46.96
C MET A 34 -69.01 -48.67 -45.84
N THR A 35 -67.69 -48.40 -45.90
CA THR A 35 -66.78 -48.71 -44.80
C THR A 35 -66.95 -47.75 -43.63
N THR A 36 -67.18 -46.45 -43.88
CA THR A 36 -67.50 -45.48 -42.81
C THR A 36 -68.82 -45.83 -42.12
N ASP A 37 -69.87 -46.14 -42.88
CA ASP A 37 -71.18 -46.53 -42.35
C ASP A 37 -71.12 -47.89 -41.62
N ALA A 38 -70.19 -48.79 -41.96
CA ALA A 38 -69.92 -50.02 -41.23
C ALA A 38 -69.14 -49.79 -39.93
N ILE A 39 -68.07 -48.99 -39.97
CA ILE A 39 -67.28 -48.60 -38.78
C ILE A 39 -68.15 -47.83 -37.78
N LYS A 40 -69.03 -46.93 -38.26
CA LYS A 40 -70.03 -46.23 -37.44
C LYS A 40 -71.12 -47.13 -36.84
N ARG A 41 -71.20 -48.41 -37.24
CA ARG A 41 -72.11 -49.42 -36.64
C ARG A 41 -71.38 -50.39 -35.69
N SER A 42 -70.05 -50.51 -35.81
CA SER A 42 -69.24 -51.35 -34.92
C SER A 42 -68.53 -50.56 -33.81
N MET A 43 -68.35 -49.25 -33.96
CA MET A 43 -67.92 -48.36 -32.88
C MET A 43 -69.09 -48.01 -31.94
N PRO A 44 -68.92 -48.13 -30.60
CA PRO A 44 -69.91 -47.68 -29.63
C PRO A 44 -69.86 -46.16 -29.33
N LEU A 45 -68.85 -45.43 -29.84
CA LEU A 45 -68.72 -43.98 -29.67
C LEU A 45 -69.44 -43.20 -30.79
N THR A 46 -70.00 -42.04 -30.44
CA THR A 46 -70.65 -41.13 -31.39
C THR A 46 -69.68 -40.20 -32.12
N GLU A 47 -70.06 -39.62 -33.27
CA GLU A 47 -69.17 -38.68 -34.00
C GLU A 47 -68.89 -37.39 -33.21
N ALA A 48 -69.81 -36.98 -32.32
CA ALA A 48 -69.60 -35.84 -31.42
C ALA A 48 -68.54 -36.15 -30.35
N GLU A 49 -68.55 -37.38 -29.83
CA GLU A 49 -67.64 -37.90 -28.80
C GLU A 49 -66.22 -38.09 -29.35
N ILE A 50 -66.08 -38.64 -30.56
CA ILE A 50 -64.79 -38.71 -31.28
C ILE A 50 -64.20 -37.30 -31.52
N ARG A 51 -65.05 -36.28 -31.70
CA ARG A 51 -64.62 -34.89 -31.81
C ARG A 51 -64.21 -34.30 -30.47
N ALA A 52 -64.97 -34.59 -29.40
CA ALA A 52 -64.64 -34.20 -28.04
C ALA A 52 -63.30 -34.80 -27.58
N ASP A 53 -63.04 -36.09 -27.83
CA ASP A 53 -61.75 -36.73 -27.53
C ASP A 53 -60.60 -36.10 -28.34
N LYS A 54 -60.82 -35.75 -29.61
CA LYS A 54 -59.80 -35.06 -30.42
C LYS A 54 -59.45 -33.68 -29.86
N ASP A 55 -60.46 -32.90 -29.45
CA ASP A 55 -60.25 -31.56 -28.91
C ASP A 55 -59.76 -31.59 -27.45
N ARG A 56 -60.10 -32.65 -26.70
CA ARG A 56 -59.48 -33.02 -25.42
C ARG A 56 -57.99 -33.34 -25.58
N LEU A 57 -57.60 -34.23 -26.50
CA LEU A 57 -56.18 -34.55 -26.76
C LEU A 57 -55.38 -33.31 -27.18
N ARG A 58 -56.01 -32.38 -27.91
CA ARG A 58 -55.43 -31.06 -28.22
C ARG A 58 -55.24 -30.21 -26.98
N ALA A 59 -56.23 -30.16 -26.08
CA ALA A 59 -56.12 -29.44 -24.81
C ALA A 59 -55.06 -30.05 -23.90
N GLU A 60 -55.01 -31.38 -23.76
CA GLU A 60 -53.98 -32.12 -23.00
C GLU A 60 -52.57 -31.81 -23.54
N TYR A 61 -52.37 -31.82 -24.87
CA TYR A 61 -51.10 -31.44 -25.49
C TYR A 61 -50.71 -29.97 -25.24
N VAL A 62 -51.64 -29.04 -25.41
CA VAL A 62 -51.38 -27.60 -25.19
C VAL A 62 -51.09 -27.30 -23.70
N LEU A 63 -51.78 -27.97 -22.78
CA LEU A 63 -51.52 -27.86 -21.35
C LEU A 63 -50.13 -28.42 -20.99
N ALA A 64 -49.77 -29.61 -21.52
CA ALA A 64 -48.45 -30.19 -21.30
C ALA A 64 -47.32 -29.32 -21.89
N GLN A 65 -47.52 -28.75 -23.09
CA GLN A 65 -46.57 -27.81 -23.68
C GLN A 65 -46.41 -26.56 -22.80
N HIS A 66 -47.51 -25.90 -22.39
CA HIS A 66 -47.46 -24.72 -21.54
C HIS A 66 -46.86 -25.02 -20.15
N GLU A 67 -47.08 -26.20 -19.59
CA GLU A 67 -46.46 -26.61 -18.33
C GLU A 67 -44.94 -26.78 -18.48
N LEU A 68 -44.47 -27.37 -19.59
CA LEU A 68 -43.05 -27.48 -19.94
C LEU A 68 -42.41 -26.12 -20.19
N GLU A 69 -43.09 -25.23 -20.92
CA GLU A 69 -42.64 -23.84 -21.16
C GLU A 69 -42.54 -23.07 -19.84
N SER A 70 -43.54 -23.16 -18.95
CA SER A 70 -43.51 -22.53 -17.64
C SER A 70 -42.44 -23.13 -16.71
N LYS A 71 -42.17 -24.43 -16.80
CA LYS A 71 -41.04 -25.09 -16.10
C LYS A 71 -39.70 -24.58 -16.62
N LEU A 72 -39.54 -24.46 -17.94
CA LEU A 72 -38.34 -23.94 -18.59
C LEU A 72 -38.10 -22.47 -18.24
N GLU A 73 -39.14 -21.64 -18.22
CA GLU A 73 -39.06 -20.24 -17.79
C GLU A 73 -38.58 -20.13 -16.34
N LYS A 74 -39.18 -20.89 -15.41
CA LYS A 74 -38.77 -20.95 -14.00
C LYS A 74 -37.30 -21.35 -13.84
N VAL A 75 -36.83 -22.34 -14.60
CA VAL A 75 -35.43 -22.80 -14.58
C VAL A 75 -34.48 -21.78 -15.23
N SER A 76 -34.88 -21.11 -16.30
CA SER A 76 -34.08 -20.05 -16.92
C SER A 76 -33.93 -18.83 -15.99
N LEU A 77 -34.98 -18.48 -15.25
CA LEU A 77 -35.02 -17.39 -14.28
C LEU A 77 -34.18 -17.72 -13.03
N THR A 78 -34.21 -18.96 -12.52
CA THR A 78 -33.29 -19.36 -11.44
C THR A 78 -31.84 -19.44 -11.91
N ASN A 79 -31.56 -19.94 -13.12
CA ASN A 79 -30.21 -19.95 -13.68
C ASN A 79 -29.66 -18.53 -13.88
N ALA A 80 -30.48 -17.59 -14.36
CA ALA A 80 -30.11 -16.18 -14.48
C ALA A 80 -29.77 -15.55 -13.12
N ARG A 81 -30.58 -15.82 -12.08
CA ARG A 81 -30.28 -15.37 -10.70
C ARG A 81 -28.99 -15.98 -10.18
N GLN A 82 -28.77 -17.28 -10.37
CA GLN A 82 -27.55 -17.98 -9.97
C GLN A 82 -26.31 -17.41 -10.67
N ARG A 83 -26.38 -17.12 -11.98
CA ARG A 83 -25.28 -16.46 -12.72
C ARG A 83 -24.94 -15.08 -12.17
N VAL A 84 -25.95 -14.27 -11.83
CA VAL A 84 -25.72 -12.95 -11.20
C VAL A 84 -25.10 -13.10 -9.81
N GLU A 85 -25.50 -14.11 -9.03
CA GLU A 85 -24.91 -14.36 -7.72
C GLU A 85 -23.46 -14.90 -7.82
N ILE A 86 -23.18 -15.78 -8.77
CA ILE A 86 -21.82 -16.27 -9.08
C ILE A 86 -20.93 -15.09 -9.46
N ASN A 87 -21.31 -14.28 -10.45
CA ASN A 87 -20.54 -13.10 -10.86
C ASN A 87 -20.28 -12.12 -9.68
N ARG A 88 -21.24 -12.00 -8.74
CA ARG A 88 -21.08 -11.18 -7.53
C ARG A 88 -20.14 -11.80 -6.50
N ARG A 89 -20.10 -13.13 -6.38
CA ARG A 89 -19.14 -13.86 -5.55
C ARG A 89 -17.74 -13.80 -6.15
N ASP A 90 -17.61 -13.95 -7.47
CA ASP A 90 -16.32 -13.87 -8.18
C ASP A 90 -15.71 -12.45 -8.07
N ALA A 91 -16.55 -11.41 -8.17
CA ALA A 91 -16.13 -10.02 -7.92
C ALA A 91 -15.74 -9.74 -6.45
N ALA A 92 -16.26 -10.53 -5.49
CA ALA A 92 -15.84 -10.44 -4.09
C ALA A 92 -14.57 -11.28 -3.81
N ILE A 93 -14.39 -12.40 -4.50
CA ILE A 93 -13.19 -13.24 -4.44
C ILE A 93 -11.99 -12.47 -4.98
N THR A 94 -12.10 -11.89 -6.18
CA THR A 94 -11.01 -11.10 -6.79
C THR A 94 -10.61 -9.88 -5.96
N ALA A 95 -11.56 -9.20 -5.31
CA ALA A 95 -11.26 -8.12 -4.37
C ALA A 95 -10.52 -8.62 -3.10
N LEU A 96 -10.89 -9.79 -2.57
CA LEU A 96 -10.21 -10.42 -1.44
C LEU A 96 -8.82 -10.96 -1.83
N GLU A 97 -8.63 -11.42 -3.06
CA GLU A 97 -7.33 -11.82 -3.61
C GLU A 97 -6.39 -10.62 -3.73
N GLU A 98 -6.90 -9.47 -4.23
CA GLU A 98 -6.15 -8.21 -4.27
C GLU A 98 -5.80 -7.69 -2.86
N ASP A 99 -6.73 -7.78 -1.90
CA ASP A 99 -6.47 -7.46 -0.49
C ASP A 99 -5.39 -8.38 0.12
N ILE A 100 -5.40 -9.67 -0.20
CA ILE A 100 -4.37 -10.63 0.22
C ILE A 100 -3.00 -10.31 -0.39
N GLU A 101 -2.94 -9.92 -1.67
CA GLU A 101 -1.69 -9.56 -2.34
C GLU A 101 -1.12 -8.22 -1.83
N ARG A 102 -1.99 -7.23 -1.55
CA ARG A 102 -1.61 -5.99 -0.85
C ARG A 102 -1.15 -6.23 0.60
N MET A 103 -1.71 -7.21 1.30
CA MET A 103 -1.20 -7.62 2.63
C MET A 103 0.14 -8.38 2.55
N ARG A 104 0.37 -9.19 1.50
CA ARG A 104 1.66 -9.89 1.29
C ARG A 104 2.80 -8.93 0.98
N SER A 105 2.60 -8.01 0.05
CA SER A 105 3.62 -6.99 -0.28
C SER A 105 3.98 -6.13 0.94
N SER A 106 2.99 -5.68 1.72
CA SER A 106 3.23 -4.98 3.00
C SER A 106 4.00 -5.85 4.03
N LEU A 107 3.75 -7.16 4.07
CA LEU A 107 4.49 -8.07 4.95
C LEU A 107 5.94 -8.25 4.47
N GLU A 108 6.17 -8.39 3.17
CA GLU A 108 7.51 -8.47 2.57
C GLU A 108 8.31 -7.17 2.77
N GLU A 109 7.67 -6.00 2.64
CA GLU A 109 8.25 -4.70 3.01
C GLU A 109 8.64 -4.66 4.48
N HIS A 110 7.80 -5.15 5.39
CA HIS A 110 8.09 -5.22 6.82
C HIS A 110 9.21 -6.22 7.16
N GLU A 111 9.26 -7.39 6.52
CA GLU A 111 10.38 -8.32 6.68
C GLU A 111 11.71 -7.72 6.17
N ASN A 112 11.68 -7.03 5.03
CA ASN A 112 12.87 -6.40 4.47
C ASN A 112 13.34 -5.22 5.33
N ALA A 113 12.41 -4.41 5.85
CA ALA A 113 12.72 -3.39 6.85
C ALA A 113 13.30 -4.00 8.14
N HIS A 114 12.77 -5.14 8.61
CA HIS A 114 13.31 -5.86 9.76
C HIS A 114 14.74 -6.36 9.51
N ARG A 115 15.01 -6.99 8.36
CA ARG A 115 16.35 -7.44 7.96
C ARG A 115 17.36 -6.29 7.93
N VAL A 116 16.98 -5.13 7.40
CA VAL A 116 17.83 -3.93 7.36
C VAL A 116 18.04 -3.34 8.76
N LEU A 117 17.00 -3.31 9.61
CA LEU A 117 17.12 -2.90 11.02
C LEU A 117 18.04 -3.83 11.81
N GLU A 118 17.90 -5.14 11.65
CA GLU A 118 18.73 -6.17 12.29
C GLU A 118 20.20 -6.03 11.87
N GLN A 119 20.49 -5.93 10.57
CA GLN A 119 21.84 -5.64 10.07
C GLN A 119 22.39 -4.30 10.63
N THR A 120 21.55 -3.27 10.70
CA THR A 120 21.94 -1.96 11.25
C THR A 120 22.24 -2.02 12.74
N ILE A 121 21.51 -2.84 13.51
CA ILE A 121 21.77 -3.09 14.93
C ILE A 121 23.08 -3.86 15.08
N MET A 122 23.30 -4.92 14.30
CA MET A 122 24.51 -5.74 14.36
C MET A 122 25.78 -4.97 13.97
N ASP A 123 25.69 -3.98 13.08
CA ASP A 123 26.81 -3.08 12.78
C ASP A 123 27.00 -1.96 13.83
N ARG A 124 25.91 -1.36 14.32
CA ARG A 124 25.99 -0.20 15.23
C ARG A 124 26.27 -0.57 16.67
N LEU A 125 25.74 -1.68 17.18
CA LEU A 125 25.91 -2.10 18.57
C LEU A 125 27.40 -2.25 18.95
N PRO A 126 28.25 -3.03 18.25
CA PRO A 126 29.67 -3.15 18.60
C PRO A 126 30.43 -1.82 18.43
N ARG A 127 30.02 -0.95 17.50
CA ARG A 127 30.61 0.40 17.36
C ARG A 127 30.27 1.31 18.55
N VAL A 128 29.07 1.20 19.11
CA VAL A 128 28.66 1.92 20.32
C VAL A 128 29.37 1.36 21.55
N GLU A 129 29.46 0.03 21.68
CA GLU A 129 30.20 -0.63 22.76
C GLU A 129 31.70 -0.29 22.74
N ALA A 130 32.33 -0.27 21.56
CA ALA A 130 33.72 0.15 21.40
C ALA A 130 33.94 1.60 21.84
N ARG A 131 33.12 2.54 21.36
CA ARG A 131 33.16 3.96 21.78
C ARG A 131 32.93 4.14 23.28
N LEU A 132 32.04 3.34 23.86
CA LEU A 132 31.74 3.37 25.30
C LEU A 132 32.92 2.80 26.12
N ALA A 133 33.60 1.75 25.63
CA ALA A 133 34.83 1.23 26.22
C ALA A 133 36.01 2.22 26.09
N GLU A 134 36.13 2.93 24.96
CA GLU A 134 37.09 4.02 24.76
C GLU A 134 36.82 5.20 25.71
N ALA A 135 35.57 5.64 25.82
CA ALA A 135 35.16 6.70 26.76
C ALA A 135 35.46 6.29 28.22
N ARG A 136 35.16 5.05 28.62
CA ARG A 136 35.54 4.50 29.95
C ARG A 136 37.06 4.51 30.16
N ARG A 137 37.85 4.12 29.16
CA ARG A 137 39.32 4.18 29.22
C ARG A 137 39.83 5.62 29.36
N LEU A 138 39.25 6.58 28.64
CA LEU A 138 39.61 7.99 28.70
C LEU A 138 39.26 8.60 30.07
N VAL A 139 38.09 8.32 30.63
CA VAL A 139 37.72 8.75 31.99
C VAL A 139 38.72 8.17 33.01
N LEU A 140 38.98 6.87 32.99
CA LEU A 140 39.97 6.23 33.87
C LEU A 140 41.41 6.76 33.69
N GLN A 141 41.75 7.31 32.52
CA GLN A 141 43.00 8.04 32.32
C GLN A 141 42.94 9.42 32.98
N ARG A 142 41.87 10.19 32.76
CA ARG A 142 41.70 11.52 33.36
C ARG A 142 41.63 11.46 34.89
N ASP A 143 40.98 10.46 35.47
CA ASP A 143 40.96 10.24 36.92
C ASP A 143 42.39 10.04 37.48
N ARG A 144 43.25 9.33 36.76
CA ARG A 144 44.67 9.13 37.13
C ARG A 144 45.49 10.39 36.94
N GLU A 145 45.24 11.17 35.89
CA GLU A 145 45.88 12.47 35.68
C GLU A 145 45.48 13.46 36.78
N ILE A 146 44.19 13.53 37.14
CA ILE A 146 43.66 14.34 38.24
C ILE A 146 44.27 13.91 39.58
N ALA A 147 44.35 12.60 39.85
CA ALA A 147 44.98 12.09 41.07
C ALA A 147 46.50 12.37 41.15
N GLN A 148 47.19 12.42 40.01
CA GLN A 148 48.59 12.84 39.95
C GLN A 148 48.74 14.35 40.14
N LEU A 149 47.88 15.16 39.52
CA LEU A 149 47.89 16.62 39.61
C LEU A 149 47.47 17.13 40.99
N SER A 150 46.50 16.49 41.66
CA SER A 150 46.17 16.80 43.05
C SER A 150 47.33 16.44 43.98
N GLN A 151 47.97 15.28 43.78
CA GLN A 151 49.14 14.90 44.57
C GLN A 151 50.35 15.85 44.36
N THR A 152 50.58 16.36 43.14
CA THR A 152 51.63 17.36 42.93
C THR A 152 51.25 18.74 43.47
N ALA A 153 49.99 19.15 43.36
CA ALA A 153 49.48 20.39 43.95
C ALA A 153 49.55 20.36 45.49
N GLU A 154 49.20 19.26 46.15
CA GLU A 154 49.38 19.09 47.60
C GLU A 154 50.85 19.21 48.01
N ARG A 155 51.77 18.58 47.27
CA ARG A 155 53.21 18.69 47.52
C ARG A 155 53.73 20.12 47.32
N GLN A 156 53.19 20.84 46.34
CA GLN A 156 53.50 22.25 46.11
C GLN A 156 52.94 23.15 47.23
N SER A 157 51.71 22.91 47.71
CA SER A 157 51.14 23.62 48.86
C SER A 157 52.02 23.45 50.10
N ARG A 158 52.34 22.21 50.47
CA ARG A 158 53.20 21.91 51.63
C ARG A 158 54.59 22.54 51.49
N ALA A 159 55.21 22.49 50.31
CA ALA A 159 56.50 23.14 50.05
C ALA A 159 56.42 24.68 50.14
N LEU A 160 55.30 25.30 49.73
CA LEU A 160 55.05 26.73 49.88
C LEU A 160 54.74 27.11 51.33
N GLU A 161 54.02 26.28 52.09
CA GLU A 161 53.78 26.44 53.52
C GLU A 161 55.09 26.34 54.31
N GLU A 162 55.94 25.36 54.03
CA GLU A 162 57.29 25.22 54.59
C GLU A 162 58.17 26.43 54.23
N ALA A 163 58.18 26.86 52.96
CA ALA A 163 58.91 28.05 52.53
C ALA A 163 58.40 29.34 53.20
N ASN A 164 57.08 29.47 53.40
CA ASN A 164 56.49 30.58 54.14
C ASN A 164 56.85 30.56 55.62
N GLN A 165 56.84 29.38 56.26
CA GLN A 165 57.32 29.21 57.64
C GLN A 165 58.81 29.52 57.80
N ILE A 166 59.64 29.19 56.82
CA ILE A 166 61.07 29.57 56.79
C ILE A 166 61.20 31.09 56.62
N ASN A 167 60.38 31.71 55.78
CA ASN A 167 60.36 33.16 55.60
C ASN A 167 59.88 33.91 56.85
N THR A 168 58.88 33.44 57.58
CA THR A 168 58.46 34.06 58.85
C THR A 168 59.53 33.89 59.93
N LYS A 169 60.05 32.67 60.14
CA LYS A 169 61.18 32.43 61.06
C LYS A 169 62.40 33.28 60.73
N GLY A 170 62.72 33.46 59.45
CA GLY A 170 63.80 34.33 58.97
C GLY A 170 63.53 35.82 59.19
N ARG A 171 62.28 36.29 59.04
CA ARG A 171 61.89 37.66 59.40
C ARG A 171 61.99 37.90 60.91
N ASP A 172 61.53 36.95 61.73
CA ASP A 172 61.63 37.01 63.19
C ASP A 172 63.09 37.01 63.66
N GLU A 173 63.95 36.21 63.03
CA GLU A 173 65.40 36.21 63.26
C GLU A 173 66.02 37.56 62.85
N VAL A 174 65.69 38.11 61.69
CA VAL A 174 66.18 39.44 61.25
C VAL A 174 65.71 40.54 62.19
N LEU A 175 64.47 40.51 62.69
CA LEU A 175 63.98 41.46 63.69
C LEU A 175 64.73 41.33 65.02
N ARG A 176 65.02 40.10 65.48
CA ARG A 176 65.84 39.84 66.68
C ARG A 176 67.29 40.30 66.50
N LEU A 177 67.89 40.07 65.34
CA LEU A 177 69.24 40.52 65.01
C LEU A 177 69.31 42.05 64.90
N ASN A 178 68.33 42.69 64.28
CA ASN A 178 68.22 44.14 64.23
C ASN A 178 68.03 44.75 65.62
N ALA A 179 67.23 44.13 66.50
CA ALA A 179 67.10 44.54 67.89
C ALA A 179 68.43 44.35 68.66
N ALA A 180 69.10 43.22 68.49
CA ALA A 180 70.42 42.98 69.10
C ALA A 180 71.45 44.01 68.64
N LEU A 181 71.55 44.28 67.33
CA LEU A 181 72.39 45.33 66.74
C LEU A 181 72.02 46.72 67.26
N ALA A 182 70.73 47.04 67.42
CA ALA A 182 70.31 48.30 68.04
C ALA A 182 70.78 48.42 69.51
N THR A 183 70.69 47.34 70.31
CA THR A 183 71.26 47.34 71.67
C THR A 183 72.79 47.34 71.69
N ARG A 184 73.46 46.92 70.61
CA ARG A 184 74.93 47.00 70.48
C ARG A 184 75.35 48.40 70.06
N ALA A 185 74.63 49.03 69.13
CA ALA A 185 74.87 50.39 68.67
C ALA A 185 74.57 51.45 69.75
N SER A 186 73.59 51.20 70.64
CA SER A 186 73.39 52.05 71.81
C SER A 186 74.54 51.89 72.82
N ARG A 187 74.91 50.66 73.20
CA ARG A 187 76.04 50.40 74.11
C ARG A 187 77.38 50.91 73.57
N GLY A 188 77.61 50.79 72.26
CA GLY A 188 78.79 51.32 71.57
C GLY A 188 78.80 52.84 71.39
N ARG A 189 77.78 53.57 71.87
CA ARG A 189 77.77 55.04 71.86
C ARG A 189 78.39 55.66 73.11
N ASP A 190 78.36 54.94 74.23
CA ASP A 190 78.84 55.42 75.53
C ASP A 190 80.31 55.05 75.81
N SER A 191 80.92 54.23 74.95
CA SER A 191 82.32 53.76 75.05
C SER A 191 83.27 54.52 74.11
N TYR A 192 83.45 55.83 74.33
CA TYR A 192 84.40 56.64 73.56
C TYR A 192 85.85 56.43 74.05
N GLY A 193 86.45 55.29 73.67
CA GLY A 193 87.84 54.95 73.99
C GLY A 193 88.50 54.07 72.93
N ASP A 194 88.23 52.76 73.00
CA ASP A 194 89.05 51.71 72.35
C ASP A 194 88.36 51.01 71.15
N ASP A 195 87.04 51.15 71.02
CA ASP A 195 86.18 50.40 70.09
C ASP A 195 86.46 50.58 68.57
N ARG A 196 87.43 51.42 68.15
CA ARG A 196 87.72 51.61 66.72
C ARG A 196 88.33 50.38 66.05
N GLN A 197 89.20 49.64 66.75
CA GLN A 197 89.89 48.49 66.16
C GLN A 197 89.00 47.23 66.21
N ASP A 198 88.35 46.99 67.35
CA ASP A 198 87.33 45.94 67.49
C ASP A 198 86.09 46.21 66.62
N GLY A 199 85.74 47.48 66.37
CA GLY A 199 84.71 47.86 65.40
C GLY A 199 85.06 47.46 63.97
N GLU A 200 86.32 47.58 63.56
CA GLU A 200 86.79 47.09 62.25
C GLU A 200 86.79 45.56 62.15
N VAL A 201 87.16 44.85 63.22
CA VAL A 201 87.12 43.37 63.27
C VAL A 201 85.67 42.86 63.29
N ALA A 202 84.79 43.53 64.04
CA ALA A 202 83.36 43.29 64.03
C ALA A 202 82.75 43.52 62.64
N LEU A 203 83.05 44.65 61.98
CA LEU A 203 82.54 44.92 60.63
C LEU A 203 83.09 43.94 59.59
N ARG A 204 84.35 43.49 59.70
CA ARG A 204 84.90 42.43 58.82
C ARG A 204 84.19 41.09 59.04
N THR A 205 84.02 40.65 60.28
CA THR A 205 83.33 39.39 60.60
C THR A 205 81.83 39.43 60.30
N GLU A 206 81.16 40.58 60.47
CA GLU A 206 79.79 40.81 60.03
C GLU A 206 79.69 40.79 58.49
N LEU A 207 80.67 41.32 57.76
CA LEU A 207 80.75 41.20 56.29
C LEU A 207 80.98 39.76 55.83
N GLU A 208 81.76 38.96 56.55
CA GLU A 208 81.94 37.54 56.26
C GLU A 208 80.70 36.72 56.63
N ALA A 209 80.01 37.02 57.73
CA ALA A 209 78.73 36.43 58.10
C ALA A 209 77.62 36.78 57.09
N LEU A 210 77.55 38.03 56.63
CA LEU A 210 76.63 38.46 55.57
C LEU A 210 76.98 37.81 54.23
N ARG A 211 78.25 37.64 53.89
CA ARG A 211 78.68 36.88 52.70
C ARG A 211 78.38 35.39 52.83
N ALA A 212 78.50 34.80 54.01
CA ALA A 212 78.11 33.41 54.26
C ALA A 212 76.60 33.22 54.13
N LYS A 213 75.79 34.07 54.78
CA LYS A 213 74.32 34.04 54.69
C LYS A 213 73.82 34.38 53.29
N SER A 214 74.52 35.24 52.54
CA SER A 214 74.27 35.52 51.12
C SER A 214 74.62 34.32 50.22
N ARG A 215 75.73 33.62 50.46
CA ARG A 215 76.07 32.36 49.78
C ARG A 215 75.06 31.25 50.11
N GLU A 216 74.59 31.19 51.35
CA GLU A 216 73.57 30.24 51.77
C GLU A 216 72.22 30.52 51.08
N GLN A 217 71.77 31.78 51.08
CA GLN A 217 70.62 32.25 50.31
C GLN A 217 70.77 31.97 48.81
N ALA A 218 71.93 32.22 48.21
CA ALA A 218 72.21 31.86 46.82
C ALA A 218 72.12 30.33 46.59
N SER A 219 72.60 29.51 47.54
CA SER A 219 72.45 28.05 47.48
C SER A 219 71.00 27.60 47.66
N MET A 220 70.18 28.36 48.38
CA MET A 220 68.75 28.12 48.58
C MET A 220 67.98 28.48 47.31
N ILE A 221 68.28 29.63 46.71
CA ILE A 221 67.75 30.07 45.41
C ILE A 221 68.14 29.06 44.32
N ALA A 222 69.39 28.60 44.28
CA ALA A 222 69.83 27.57 43.33
C ALA A 222 69.11 26.22 43.53
N ARG A 223 68.81 25.82 44.78
CA ARG A 223 67.99 24.63 45.07
C ARG A 223 66.53 24.81 44.65
N LEU A 224 65.93 25.97 44.91
CA LEU A 224 64.57 26.30 44.50
C LEU A 224 64.45 26.40 42.97
N GLN A 225 65.40 27.03 42.29
CA GLN A 225 65.49 27.06 40.83
C GLN A 225 65.77 25.68 40.24
N GLY A 226 66.57 24.84 40.91
CA GLY A 226 66.77 23.44 40.52
C GLY A 226 65.48 22.61 40.61
N LEU A 227 64.66 22.85 41.64
CA LEU A 227 63.33 22.24 41.76
C LEU A 227 62.36 22.79 40.70
N LEU A 228 62.35 24.10 40.46
CA LEU A 228 61.50 24.75 39.45
C LEU A 228 61.87 24.37 38.01
N GLY A 229 63.16 24.24 37.71
CA GLY A 229 63.65 23.74 36.42
C GLY A 229 63.34 22.26 36.22
N ARG A 230 63.38 21.45 37.29
CA ARG A 230 63.04 20.02 37.26
C ARG A 230 61.53 19.75 37.18
N THR A 231 60.67 20.71 37.54
CA THR A 231 59.24 20.66 37.25
C THR A 231 58.90 21.25 35.89
N GLY A 232 59.47 22.40 35.52
CA GLY A 232 59.30 23.01 34.19
C GLY A 232 59.76 22.09 33.05
N GLY A 233 60.90 21.42 33.22
CA GLY A 233 61.43 20.40 32.29
C GLY A 233 60.59 19.13 32.15
N ARG A 234 59.43 19.03 32.80
CA ARG A 234 58.44 17.95 32.62
C ARG A 234 57.11 18.41 32.00
N VAL A 235 56.99 19.66 31.56
CA VAL A 235 55.87 20.15 30.73
C VAL A 235 56.35 20.40 29.28
N GLY A 236 57.24 19.53 28.80
CA GLY A 236 57.66 19.48 27.39
C GLY A 236 56.67 18.67 26.55
N ILE A 237 55.50 19.24 26.26
CA ILE A 237 54.57 18.67 25.27
C ILE A 237 55.16 18.88 23.87
N GLY A 238 55.28 17.81 23.09
CA GLY A 238 55.74 17.91 21.71
C GLY A 238 54.72 18.62 20.82
N GLY A 239 55.14 19.68 20.12
CA GLY A 239 54.25 20.50 19.29
C GLY A 239 54.97 21.35 18.26
N SER A 240 55.14 20.80 17.05
CA SER A 240 55.39 21.48 15.76
C SER A 240 56.42 22.64 15.70
N ASN A 241 57.50 22.42 14.96
CA ASN A 241 58.30 23.52 14.40
C ASN A 241 57.44 24.43 13.50
N ARG A 242 57.42 25.73 13.79
CA ARG A 242 57.08 26.80 12.84
C ARG A 242 58.08 27.95 13.05
N PRO A 243 58.79 28.45 12.01
CA PRO A 243 59.80 29.48 12.18
C PRO A 243 59.15 30.84 12.49
N ALA A 244 59.65 31.52 13.52
CA ALA A 244 59.17 32.82 13.97
C ALA A 244 60.04 33.96 13.39
N GLU A 245 60.00 34.15 12.07
CA GLU A 245 60.76 35.22 11.37
C GLU A 245 59.96 36.51 11.13
N SER A 246 58.69 36.58 11.54
CA SER A 246 57.81 37.73 11.28
C SER A 246 57.69 38.77 12.40
N LEU A 247 58.13 38.48 13.64
CA LEU A 247 57.91 39.39 14.77
C LEU A 247 58.93 40.55 14.88
N SER A 248 60.09 40.45 14.23
CA SER A 248 61.15 41.46 14.32
C SER A 248 60.87 42.74 13.52
N GLN A 249 59.92 42.73 12.59
CA GLN A 249 59.61 43.87 11.72
C GLN A 249 58.37 44.68 12.15
N GLN A 250 57.67 44.25 13.20
CA GLN A 250 56.42 44.88 13.67
C GLN A 250 56.65 46.07 14.62
N LEU A 251 57.83 46.17 15.27
CA LEU A 251 58.11 47.09 16.39
C LEU A 251 58.88 48.36 16.02
N LEU A 252 58.94 48.72 14.73
CA LEU A 252 59.54 49.98 14.24
C LEU A 252 58.54 50.77 13.39
N ARG A 253 57.27 50.79 13.82
CA ARG A 253 56.18 51.55 13.19
C ARG A 253 55.21 52.17 14.21
N GLU A 254 55.74 52.60 15.36
CA GLU A 254 55.03 53.49 16.28
C GLU A 254 55.25 54.96 15.85
N GLY A 255 54.57 55.33 14.78
CA GLY A 255 54.49 56.67 14.23
C GLY A 255 53.25 56.75 13.32
N ASP A 256 52.30 57.61 13.67
CA ASP A 256 51.02 57.87 13.00
C ASP A 256 50.05 56.66 12.91
N SER A 257 49.18 56.47 13.92
CA SER A 257 48.15 55.41 13.91
C SER A 257 46.91 55.61 14.80
N GLU A 258 46.18 56.72 14.61
CA GLU A 258 44.71 56.72 14.80
C GLU A 258 44.03 56.42 13.43
N PRO A 259 42.95 55.61 13.31
CA PRO A 259 42.36 54.68 14.29
C PRO A 259 42.46 53.21 13.83
N LEU A 260 43.00 52.31 14.67
CA LEU A 260 43.01 50.86 14.38
C LEU A 260 42.36 49.99 15.48
N ALA A 261 42.30 50.46 16.73
CA ALA A 261 41.67 49.70 17.82
C ALA A 261 40.16 49.46 17.58
N LEU A 262 39.43 50.51 17.14
CA LEU A 262 38.00 50.43 16.81
C LEU A 262 37.70 49.35 15.75
N ARG A 263 38.57 49.22 14.75
CA ARG A 263 38.38 48.27 13.64
C ARG A 263 38.49 46.82 14.09
N ASN A 264 39.38 46.53 15.04
CA ASN A 264 39.47 45.19 15.64
C ASN A 264 38.21 44.87 16.46
N SER A 265 37.71 45.83 17.26
CA SER A 265 36.45 45.62 18.00
C SER A 265 35.23 45.52 17.09
N ASP A 266 35.19 46.26 15.97
CA ASP A 266 34.12 46.14 14.98
C ASP A 266 34.13 44.77 14.28
N GLU A 267 35.33 44.23 13.97
CA GLU A 267 35.47 42.86 13.45
C GLU A 267 35.07 41.78 14.46
N GLU A 268 35.39 41.96 15.76
CA GLU A 268 34.95 41.05 16.82
C GLU A 268 33.43 41.15 17.07
N ILE A 269 32.86 42.35 17.07
CA ILE A 269 31.41 42.58 17.16
C ILE A 269 30.69 41.98 15.95
N ALA A 270 31.28 42.03 14.74
CA ALA A 270 30.72 41.37 13.57
C ALA A 270 30.73 39.84 13.70
N ARG A 271 31.82 39.24 14.22
CA ARG A 271 31.89 37.79 14.49
C ARG A 271 30.87 37.35 15.53
N LEU A 272 30.79 38.05 16.67
CA LEU A 272 29.82 37.76 17.74
C LEU A 272 28.36 37.92 17.27
N ARG A 273 28.08 38.87 16.36
CA ARG A 273 26.75 39.01 15.74
C ARG A 273 26.42 37.83 14.81
N ASN A 274 27.39 37.33 14.06
CA ASN A 274 27.20 36.15 13.21
C ASN A 274 27.02 34.87 14.05
N GLU A 275 27.85 34.66 15.06
CA GLU A 275 27.72 33.54 16.02
C GLU A 275 26.36 33.57 16.74
N LEU A 276 25.89 34.76 17.14
CA LEU A 276 24.55 34.93 17.74
C LEU A 276 23.44 34.66 16.71
N ALA A 277 23.58 35.08 15.45
CA ALA A 277 22.61 34.80 14.40
C ALA A 277 22.56 33.29 14.04
N GLU A 278 23.69 32.60 14.04
CA GLU A 278 23.77 31.15 13.88
C GLU A 278 23.17 30.40 15.09
N ALA A 279 23.44 30.87 16.31
CA ALA A 279 22.81 30.36 17.53
C ALA A 279 21.28 30.55 17.48
N GLU A 280 20.78 31.73 17.13
CA GLU A 280 19.35 31.98 16.94
C GLU A 280 18.75 31.11 15.83
N ALA A 281 19.45 30.90 14.72
CA ALA A 281 19.01 30.02 13.65
C ALA A 281 18.91 28.56 14.12
N SER A 282 19.86 28.08 14.91
CA SER A 282 19.81 26.73 15.52
C SER A 282 18.70 26.58 16.55
N LEU A 283 18.45 27.61 17.38
CA LEU A 283 17.34 27.61 18.33
C LEU A 283 15.97 27.66 17.63
N ARG A 284 15.87 28.39 16.50
CA ARG A 284 14.68 28.40 15.65
C ARG A 284 14.45 27.04 14.98
N SER A 285 15.49 26.37 14.45
CA SER A 285 15.32 25.05 13.84
C SER A 285 14.98 23.97 14.87
N LEU A 286 15.64 23.98 16.04
CA LEU A 286 15.29 23.12 17.18
C LEU A 286 13.85 23.35 17.64
N ARG A 287 13.43 24.61 17.80
CA ARG A 287 12.05 24.95 18.16
C ARG A 287 11.05 24.45 17.12
N ASN A 288 11.27 24.71 15.83
CA ASN A 288 10.40 24.22 14.77
C ASN A 288 10.33 22.67 14.76
N SER A 289 11.42 21.98 15.11
CA SER A 289 11.41 20.50 15.24
C SER A 289 10.66 19.99 16.48
N ALA A 290 10.63 20.77 17.57
CA ALA A 290 9.83 20.47 18.76
C ALA A 290 8.35 20.75 18.52
N ASP A 291 8.01 21.92 17.94
CA ASP A 291 6.64 22.29 17.57
C ASP A 291 6.03 21.25 16.60
N ALA A 292 6.81 20.76 15.62
CA ALA A 292 6.41 19.66 14.73
C ALA A 292 6.30 18.31 15.47
N GLY A 293 7.16 18.05 16.45
CA GLY A 293 7.07 16.88 17.32
C GLY A 293 5.75 16.86 18.10
N ASP A 294 5.40 17.96 18.76
CA ASP A 294 4.15 18.13 19.49
C ASP A 294 2.92 18.02 18.57
N GLU A 295 3.00 18.47 17.32
CA GLU A 295 1.92 18.22 16.34
C GLU A 295 1.75 16.72 16.06
N THR A 296 2.85 15.98 15.80
CA THR A 296 2.75 14.52 15.58
C THR A 296 2.23 13.77 16.80
N LEU A 297 2.61 14.20 18.02
CA LEU A 297 2.07 13.66 19.28
C LEU A 297 0.58 13.98 19.43
N GLY A 298 0.13 15.19 19.06
CA GLY A 298 -1.28 15.55 18.99
C GLY A 298 -2.08 14.68 18.03
N GLN A 299 -1.57 14.47 16.81
CA GLN A 299 -2.17 13.58 15.81
C GLN A 299 -2.23 12.12 16.28
N LEU A 300 -1.17 11.62 16.93
CA LEU A 300 -1.14 10.27 17.52
C LEU A 300 -2.16 10.11 18.66
N ASN A 301 -2.24 11.08 19.57
CA ASN A 301 -3.21 11.07 20.67
C ASN A 301 -4.67 11.13 20.15
N ALA A 302 -4.95 11.93 19.13
CA ALA A 302 -6.25 11.96 18.46
C ALA A 302 -6.60 10.61 17.79
N LYS A 303 -5.61 9.95 17.18
CA LYS A 303 -5.76 8.60 16.60
C LYS A 303 -5.97 7.52 17.66
N ILE A 304 -5.31 7.61 18.81
CA ILE A 304 -5.53 6.71 19.95
C ILE A 304 -6.95 6.89 20.51
N ALA A 305 -7.42 8.14 20.65
CA ALA A 305 -8.79 8.42 21.07
C ALA A 305 -9.85 7.85 20.10
N SER A 306 -9.67 8.03 18.79
CA SER A 306 -10.61 7.49 17.79
C SER A 306 -10.60 5.96 17.70
N LEU A 307 -9.42 5.34 17.85
CA LEU A 307 -9.30 3.87 17.96
C LEU A 307 -9.94 3.33 19.25
N LYS A 308 -9.80 4.04 20.38
CA LYS A 308 -10.46 3.69 21.64
C LYS A 308 -11.98 3.72 21.49
N THR A 309 -12.56 4.82 21.00
CA THR A 309 -14.00 4.91 20.76
C THR A 309 -14.50 3.90 19.71
N SER A 310 -13.67 3.59 18.69
CA SER A 310 -13.97 2.53 17.72
C SER A 310 -14.06 1.16 18.39
N ASN A 311 -13.18 0.85 19.35
CA ASN A 311 -13.22 -0.39 20.10
C ASN A 311 -14.36 -0.43 21.13
N GLU A 312 -14.66 0.66 21.83
CA GLU A 312 -15.82 0.77 22.72
C GLU A 312 -17.14 0.55 21.96
N ASN A 313 -17.26 1.12 20.75
CA ASN A 313 -18.40 0.87 19.85
C ASN A 313 -18.44 -0.59 19.34
N LYS A 314 -17.30 -1.20 18.99
CA LYS A 314 -17.24 -2.63 18.63
C LYS A 314 -17.65 -3.51 19.81
N GLU A 315 -17.24 -3.18 21.03
CA GLU A 315 -17.67 -3.88 22.23
C GLU A 315 -19.16 -3.73 22.49
N SER A 316 -19.75 -2.53 22.36
CA SER A 316 -21.19 -2.38 22.50
C SER A 316 -21.95 -3.19 21.44
N ASN A 317 -21.47 -3.19 20.19
CA ASN A 317 -22.06 -3.98 19.11
C ASN A 317 -21.92 -5.49 19.37
N LEU A 318 -20.77 -5.96 19.89
CA LEU A 318 -20.58 -7.36 20.28
C LEU A 318 -21.43 -7.77 21.49
N ARG A 319 -21.71 -6.85 22.42
CA ARG A 319 -22.66 -7.08 23.53
C ARG A 319 -24.09 -7.15 23.02
N GLN A 320 -24.48 -6.26 22.10
CA GLN A 320 -25.79 -6.28 21.42
C GLN A 320 -25.98 -7.57 20.60
N LEU A 321 -25.03 -7.94 19.74
CA LEU A 321 -25.10 -9.19 18.97
C LEU A 321 -25.13 -10.44 19.86
N ARG A 322 -24.43 -10.43 21.01
CA ARG A 322 -24.52 -11.54 21.98
C ARG A 322 -25.87 -11.61 22.68
N ALA A 323 -26.49 -10.47 23.00
CA ALA A 323 -27.84 -10.42 23.55
C ALA A 323 -28.90 -10.81 22.51
N GLU A 324 -28.76 -10.37 21.26
CA GLU A 324 -29.62 -10.75 20.14
C GLU A 324 -29.49 -12.26 19.84
N LEU A 325 -28.27 -12.81 19.80
CA LEU A 325 -28.05 -14.26 19.62
C LEU A 325 -28.47 -15.10 20.83
N ALA A 326 -28.49 -14.54 22.05
CA ALA A 326 -29.11 -15.20 23.20
C ALA A 326 -30.64 -15.23 23.03
N ALA A 327 -31.25 -14.06 22.81
CA ALA A 327 -32.69 -13.94 22.58
C ALA A 327 -33.19 -14.77 21.38
N TYR A 328 -32.37 -14.94 20.32
CA TYR A 328 -32.70 -15.85 19.21
C TYR A 328 -32.65 -17.32 19.59
N LYS A 329 -31.74 -17.75 20.47
CA LYS A 329 -31.68 -19.14 20.97
C LYS A 329 -32.80 -19.43 21.96
N ASP A 330 -33.03 -18.50 22.88
CA ASP A 330 -34.15 -18.57 23.82
C ASP A 330 -35.49 -18.59 23.06
N ALA A 331 -35.59 -17.80 21.97
CA ALA A 331 -36.73 -17.85 21.07
C ALA A 331 -36.80 -19.13 20.20
N GLU A 332 -35.67 -19.75 19.84
CA GLU A 332 -35.65 -21.05 19.15
C GLU A 332 -36.15 -22.19 20.05
N SER A 333 -36.03 -22.06 21.38
CA SER A 333 -36.67 -22.97 22.34
C SER A 333 -38.17 -22.71 22.59
N ASP A 334 -38.68 -21.49 22.35
CA ASP A 334 -40.09 -21.11 22.59
C ASP A 334 -40.85 -20.81 21.28
N ASP A 335 -41.67 -21.77 20.81
CA ASP A 335 -42.47 -21.63 19.57
C ASP A 335 -43.40 -20.39 19.55
N LYS A 336 -43.74 -19.85 20.73
CA LYS A 336 -44.48 -18.60 20.86
C LYS A 336 -43.63 -17.38 20.46
N THR A 337 -42.38 -17.30 20.90
CA THR A 337 -41.48 -16.19 20.56
C THR A 337 -40.91 -16.31 19.15
N LEU A 338 -40.84 -17.51 18.54
CA LEU A 338 -40.70 -17.65 17.08
C LEU A 338 -41.82 -16.93 16.33
N ARG A 339 -43.06 -17.04 16.82
CA ARG A 339 -44.26 -16.44 16.21
C ARG A 339 -44.28 -14.91 16.33
N GLU A 340 -43.85 -14.39 17.48
CA GLU A 340 -43.71 -12.95 17.75
C GLU A 340 -42.47 -12.36 17.03
N GLY A 341 -41.36 -13.08 16.97
CA GLY A 341 -40.19 -12.72 16.15
C GLY A 341 -40.52 -12.68 14.66
N LYS A 342 -41.40 -13.56 14.17
CA LYS A 342 -41.90 -13.56 12.78
C LYS A 342 -42.83 -12.38 12.48
N THR A 343 -43.58 -11.86 13.46
CA THR A 343 -44.34 -10.60 13.28
C THR A 343 -43.44 -9.38 13.35
N ALA A 344 -42.45 -9.35 14.25
CA ALA A 344 -41.43 -8.30 14.30
C ALA A 344 -40.60 -8.24 12.99
N MET A 345 -40.19 -9.38 12.45
CA MET A 345 -39.49 -9.47 11.17
C MET A 345 -40.35 -8.95 10.01
N ARG A 346 -41.65 -9.27 9.98
CA ARG A 346 -42.60 -8.72 8.99
C ARG A 346 -42.76 -7.21 9.11
N ALA A 347 -42.85 -6.67 10.32
CA ALA A 347 -42.89 -5.22 10.54
C ALA A 347 -41.58 -4.53 10.09
N ARG A 348 -40.43 -5.16 10.34
CA ARG A 348 -39.12 -4.66 9.90
C ARG A 348 -38.94 -4.72 8.37
N ILE A 349 -39.45 -5.77 7.72
CA ILE A 349 -39.53 -5.86 6.25
C ILE A 349 -40.40 -4.71 5.70
N ALA A 350 -41.62 -4.53 6.22
CA ALA A 350 -42.51 -3.45 5.79
C ALA A 350 -41.90 -2.05 6.00
N SER A 351 -41.13 -1.83 7.08
CA SER A 351 -40.42 -0.56 7.30
C SER A 351 -39.23 -0.35 6.35
N LEU A 352 -38.55 -1.42 5.92
CA LEU A 352 -37.51 -1.36 4.90
C LEU A 352 -38.11 -1.15 3.49
N GLU A 353 -39.30 -1.69 3.24
CA GLU A 353 -40.09 -1.42 2.03
C GLU A 353 -40.53 0.06 1.97
N SER A 354 -40.97 0.64 3.10
CA SER A 354 -41.20 2.10 3.20
C SER A 354 -39.93 2.90 2.92
N GLN A 355 -38.82 2.60 3.61
CA GLN A 355 -37.55 3.32 3.41
C GLN A 355 -37.01 3.18 1.97
N THR A 356 -37.19 2.04 1.30
CA THR A 356 -36.74 1.87 -0.09
C THR A 356 -37.67 2.57 -1.09
N THR A 357 -38.97 2.72 -0.80
CA THR A 357 -39.87 3.57 -1.60
C THR A 357 -39.55 5.05 -1.41
N GLU A 358 -39.36 5.53 -0.18
CA GLU A 358 -38.89 6.89 0.14
C GLU A 358 -37.54 7.22 -0.51
N GLN A 359 -36.58 6.29 -0.49
CA GLN A 359 -35.30 6.41 -1.20
C GLN A 359 -35.50 6.43 -2.72
N THR A 360 -36.45 5.66 -3.25
CA THR A 360 -36.76 5.66 -4.69
C THR A 360 -37.37 7.00 -5.13
N GLU A 361 -38.29 7.57 -4.34
CA GLU A 361 -38.87 8.89 -4.61
C GLU A 361 -37.85 10.02 -4.53
N THR A 362 -36.98 10.02 -3.51
CA THR A 362 -35.89 11.01 -3.39
C THR A 362 -34.86 10.87 -4.52
N ILE A 363 -34.53 9.66 -4.97
CA ILE A 363 -33.70 9.43 -6.16
C ILE A 363 -34.39 9.94 -7.44
N GLN A 364 -35.70 9.71 -7.61
CA GLN A 364 -36.45 10.26 -8.75
C GLN A 364 -36.46 11.80 -8.74
N ARG A 365 -36.67 12.40 -7.58
CA ARG A 365 -36.62 13.86 -7.38
C ARG A 365 -35.24 14.43 -7.72
N LEU A 366 -34.17 13.86 -7.17
CA LEU A 366 -32.80 14.30 -7.45
C LEU A 366 -32.43 14.12 -8.94
N ARG A 367 -32.90 13.05 -9.60
CA ARG A 367 -32.75 12.87 -11.06
C ARG A 367 -33.50 13.96 -11.85
N ALA A 368 -34.70 14.35 -11.43
CA ALA A 368 -35.46 15.43 -12.06
C ALA A 368 -34.79 16.80 -11.83
N GLU A 369 -34.25 17.06 -10.64
CA GLU A 369 -33.51 18.28 -10.31
C GLU A 369 -32.19 18.37 -11.09
N ILE A 370 -31.43 17.29 -11.22
CA ILE A 370 -30.23 17.21 -12.08
C ILE A 370 -30.59 17.40 -13.56
N ALA A 371 -31.67 16.77 -14.04
CA ALA A 371 -32.14 16.97 -15.41
C ALA A 371 -32.55 18.43 -15.68
N ALA A 372 -33.19 19.09 -14.71
CA ALA A 372 -33.54 20.51 -14.79
C ALA A 372 -32.30 21.42 -14.72
N ALA A 373 -31.28 21.07 -13.93
CA ALA A 373 -30.00 21.79 -13.88
C ALA A 373 -29.25 21.68 -15.23
N ASN A 374 -29.15 20.47 -15.79
CA ASN A 374 -28.56 20.23 -17.11
C ASN A 374 -29.33 20.94 -18.23
N GLU A 375 -30.65 21.08 -18.11
CA GLU A 375 -31.45 21.86 -19.06
C GLU A 375 -31.20 23.37 -18.92
N ARG A 376 -30.98 23.89 -17.70
CA ARG A 376 -30.58 25.29 -17.47
C ARG A 376 -29.20 25.58 -18.07
N THR A 377 -28.20 24.73 -17.83
CA THR A 377 -26.85 24.92 -18.39
C THR A 377 -26.83 24.76 -19.91
N ALA A 378 -27.60 23.82 -20.47
CA ALA A 378 -27.77 23.70 -21.92
C ALA A 378 -28.44 24.95 -22.54
N ARG A 379 -29.45 25.54 -21.87
CA ARG A 379 -30.07 26.82 -22.30
C ARG A 379 -29.09 28.00 -22.20
N GLN A 380 -28.26 28.06 -21.15
CA GLN A 380 -27.21 29.08 -21.00
C GLN A 380 -26.13 28.93 -22.09
N ALA A 381 -25.66 27.70 -22.36
CA ALA A 381 -24.71 27.44 -23.44
C ALA A 381 -25.30 27.79 -24.82
N ALA A 382 -26.58 27.50 -25.07
CA ALA A 382 -27.27 27.93 -26.28
C ALA A 382 -27.30 29.47 -26.38
N HIS A 383 -27.66 30.18 -25.31
CA HIS A 383 -27.64 31.64 -25.26
C HIS A 383 -26.26 32.21 -25.59
N PHE A 384 -25.20 31.72 -24.91
CA PHE A 384 -23.83 32.14 -25.19
C PHE A 384 -23.38 31.82 -26.62
N THR A 385 -23.78 30.69 -27.22
CA THR A 385 -23.44 30.40 -28.63
C THR A 385 -24.20 31.27 -29.63
N ASP A 386 -25.43 31.69 -29.32
CA ASP A 386 -26.17 32.65 -30.16
C ASP A 386 -25.70 34.10 -29.94
N GLU A 387 -25.22 34.47 -28.75
CA GLU A 387 -24.51 35.74 -28.51
C GLU A 387 -23.15 35.77 -29.22
N LEU A 388 -22.35 34.69 -29.13
CA LEU A 388 -21.10 34.56 -29.89
C LEU A 388 -21.34 34.56 -31.40
N ARG A 389 -22.44 33.97 -31.88
CA ARG A 389 -22.87 34.08 -33.29
C ARG A 389 -23.27 35.50 -33.66
N ARG A 390 -23.97 36.22 -32.77
CA ARG A 390 -24.41 37.62 -32.98
C ARG A 390 -23.24 38.61 -32.96
N LEU A 391 -22.24 38.39 -32.11
CA LEU A 391 -21.02 39.19 -32.04
C LEU A 391 -20.03 38.81 -33.16
N GLY A 392 -19.90 37.52 -33.47
CA GLY A 392 -19.11 37.01 -34.60
C GLY A 392 -19.65 37.45 -35.98
N ALA A 393 -20.95 37.71 -36.10
CA ALA A 393 -21.54 38.36 -37.28
C ALA A 393 -21.03 39.81 -37.50
N GLY A 394 -20.32 40.40 -36.52
CA GLY A 394 -19.70 41.71 -36.64
C GLY A 394 -18.43 41.75 -37.49
N SER A 395 -17.80 40.61 -37.82
CA SER A 395 -16.53 40.57 -38.57
C SER A 395 -16.66 40.20 -40.05
N TYR A 396 -17.76 39.57 -40.48
CA TYR A 396 -18.00 39.25 -41.89
C TYR A 396 -19.44 39.50 -42.32
N GLN A 397 -19.65 40.63 -42.98
CA GLN A 397 -20.85 40.89 -43.78
C GLN A 397 -20.87 39.93 -44.98
N THR A 398 -21.83 39.00 -45.01
CA THR A 398 -22.13 38.19 -46.20
C THR A 398 -23.64 38.13 -46.41
N SER A 399 -24.08 38.67 -47.54
CA SER A 399 -25.49 38.91 -47.86
C SER A 399 -26.11 37.71 -48.56
N ALA A 400 -26.90 36.91 -47.83
CA ALA A 400 -27.66 35.81 -48.44
C ALA A 400 -29.03 35.55 -47.77
N SER A 401 -30.09 35.79 -48.55
CA SER A 401 -31.44 35.18 -48.46
C SER A 401 -32.25 35.30 -47.16
N ALA A 402 -33.34 36.05 -47.22
CA ALA A 402 -34.42 36.02 -46.23
C ALA A 402 -35.54 35.04 -46.64
N ARG A 403 -36.27 34.53 -45.63
CA ARG A 403 -37.51 33.71 -45.70
C ARG A 403 -37.37 32.26 -46.20
N ARG A 404 -37.69 31.32 -45.30
CA ARG A 404 -38.97 30.57 -45.37
C ARG A 404 -39.40 30.17 -43.94
N GLY A 405 -40.69 29.88 -43.77
CA GLY A 405 -41.35 29.91 -42.46
C GLY A 405 -40.91 28.79 -41.50
N ARG A 406 -40.62 29.15 -40.25
CA ARG A 406 -40.57 28.21 -39.13
C ARG A 406 -41.99 28.03 -38.59
N GLY A 407 -42.62 26.91 -38.91
CA GLY A 407 -43.88 26.51 -38.28
C GLY A 407 -43.71 26.35 -36.77
N GLU A 408 -44.76 26.68 -36.01
CA GLU A 408 -44.78 26.60 -34.56
C GLU A 408 -44.77 25.13 -34.12
N ALA A 409 -43.59 24.65 -33.71
CA ALA A 409 -43.42 23.28 -33.25
C ALA A 409 -44.03 23.12 -31.86
N PRO A 410 -44.89 22.11 -31.60
CA PRO A 410 -45.53 21.94 -30.31
C PRO A 410 -44.46 21.77 -29.23
N SER A 411 -44.66 22.47 -28.10
CA SER A 411 -43.70 22.52 -26.99
C SER A 411 -43.40 21.12 -26.47
N ARG A 412 -42.24 20.58 -26.85
CA ARG A 412 -41.77 19.28 -26.37
C ARG A 412 -41.56 19.37 -24.86
N LYS A 413 -42.35 18.58 -24.11
CA LYS A 413 -42.22 18.40 -22.65
C LYS A 413 -40.75 18.30 -22.25
N THR A 414 -40.36 19.00 -21.18
CA THR A 414 -38.95 19.13 -20.78
C THR A 414 -38.32 17.77 -20.50
N LEU A 415 -36.98 17.70 -20.44
CA LEU A 415 -36.33 16.42 -20.21
C LEU A 415 -36.58 15.95 -18.76
N SER A 416 -36.67 16.90 -17.82
CA SER A 416 -37.14 16.71 -16.45
C SER A 416 -38.59 16.22 -16.36
N GLU A 417 -39.55 16.88 -17.03
CA GLU A 417 -40.98 16.51 -17.00
C GLU A 417 -41.25 15.10 -17.56
N ARG A 418 -40.40 14.62 -18.48
CA ARG A 418 -40.47 13.25 -19.01
C ARG A 418 -39.80 12.20 -18.12
N ILE A 419 -38.91 12.60 -17.21
CA ILE A 419 -38.30 11.71 -16.20
C ILE A 419 -39.20 11.61 -14.95
N SER A 420 -39.97 12.66 -14.63
CA SER A 420 -40.87 12.70 -13.47
C SER A 420 -42.26 12.07 -13.71
N GLN A 421 -42.47 11.36 -14.82
CA GLN A 421 -43.72 10.64 -15.11
C GLN A 421 -43.49 9.12 -14.97
N PRO A 422 -44.22 8.40 -14.09
CA PRO A 422 -44.16 6.95 -14.05
C PRO A 422 -44.59 6.38 -15.41
N GLY A 423 -43.76 5.51 -15.98
CA GLY A 423 -43.67 5.36 -17.43
C GLY A 423 -44.80 4.57 -18.08
N GLN A 424 -45.50 5.18 -19.04
CA GLN A 424 -46.22 4.47 -20.11
C GLN A 424 -45.26 3.89 -21.16
N GLY A 425 -44.15 3.27 -20.72
CA GLY A 425 -43.02 2.90 -21.57
C GLY A 425 -43.23 1.61 -22.37
N GLU A 426 -43.86 0.61 -21.77
CA GLU A 426 -43.87 -0.77 -22.28
C GLU A 426 -44.71 -0.92 -23.55
N ALA A 427 -45.84 -0.22 -23.64
CA ALA A 427 -46.76 -0.27 -24.78
C ALA A 427 -46.15 0.14 -26.12
N ARG A 428 -45.00 0.85 -26.13
CA ARG A 428 -44.36 1.35 -27.35
C ARG A 428 -43.16 0.51 -27.83
N ALA A 429 -42.62 -0.37 -26.99
CA ALA A 429 -41.49 -1.23 -27.36
C ALA A 429 -41.89 -2.27 -28.43
N VAL A 430 -43.11 -2.80 -28.35
CA VAL A 430 -43.63 -3.87 -29.23
C VAL A 430 -43.68 -3.47 -30.72
N GLN A 431 -43.85 -2.17 -31.02
CA GLN A 431 -43.88 -1.67 -32.41
C GLN A 431 -42.51 -1.28 -32.98
N ALA A 432 -41.43 -1.28 -32.19
CA ALA A 432 -40.09 -0.95 -32.69
C ALA A 432 -39.41 -2.15 -33.41
N GLY A 433 -39.60 -3.37 -32.90
CA GLY A 433 -38.90 -4.58 -33.36
C GLY A 433 -39.20 -5.03 -34.79
N THR A 434 -40.21 -4.48 -35.45
CA THR A 434 -40.55 -4.76 -36.85
C THR A 434 -39.82 -3.84 -37.84
N ALA A 435 -39.45 -2.62 -37.44
CA ALA A 435 -38.88 -1.61 -38.34
C ALA A 435 -37.41 -1.85 -38.68
N ASP A 436 -36.57 -2.24 -37.72
CA ASP A 436 -35.13 -2.37 -37.96
C ASP A 436 -34.75 -3.60 -38.79
N LYS A 437 -35.59 -4.65 -38.81
CA LYS A 437 -35.44 -5.80 -39.74
C LYS A 437 -35.55 -5.39 -41.22
N GLN A 438 -36.28 -4.30 -41.52
CA GLN A 438 -36.37 -3.76 -42.88
C GLN A 438 -35.15 -2.88 -43.26
N LYS A 439 -34.50 -2.24 -42.29
CA LYS A 439 -33.28 -1.46 -42.53
C LYS A 439 -32.05 -2.35 -42.76
N ALA A 440 -31.90 -3.41 -41.96
CA ALA A 440 -30.80 -4.37 -42.10
C ALA A 440 -30.80 -5.07 -43.48
N SER A 441 -31.98 -5.44 -43.98
CA SER A 441 -32.15 -6.06 -45.30
C SER A 441 -31.94 -5.08 -46.46
N GLY A 442 -32.22 -3.79 -46.27
CA GLY A 442 -31.86 -2.74 -47.22
C GLY A 442 -30.34 -2.57 -47.36
N PHE A 443 -29.61 -2.55 -46.25
CA PHE A 443 -28.15 -2.37 -46.26
C PHE A 443 -27.41 -3.56 -46.91
N LEU A 444 -27.82 -4.79 -46.59
CA LEU A 444 -27.28 -6.01 -47.21
C LEU A 444 -27.54 -6.10 -48.72
N ARG A 445 -28.64 -5.53 -49.23
CA ARG A 445 -28.93 -5.46 -50.67
C ARG A 445 -28.07 -4.45 -51.43
N ILE A 446 -27.52 -3.45 -50.74
CA ILE A 446 -26.65 -2.41 -51.36
C ILE A 446 -25.19 -2.88 -51.44
N LEU A 447 -24.75 -3.78 -50.56
CA LEU A 447 -23.36 -4.25 -50.50
C LEU A 447 -23.05 -5.44 -51.42
N GLY A 448 -24.05 -6.08 -52.04
CA GLY A 448 -23.88 -7.25 -52.92
C GLY A 448 -24.50 -7.05 -54.30
N GLY A 449 -23.79 -6.36 -55.21
CA GLY A 449 -24.41 -5.78 -56.41
C GLY A 449 -23.58 -5.60 -57.70
N GLY A 450 -22.40 -6.23 -57.84
CA GLY A 450 -21.86 -6.61 -59.16
C GLY A 450 -21.04 -5.60 -59.99
N ILE A 451 -19.75 -5.92 -60.16
CA ILE A 451 -18.96 -5.83 -61.40
C ILE A 451 -18.23 -7.20 -61.43
N GLY A 452 -18.48 -8.13 -62.35
CA GLY A 452 -18.20 -8.07 -63.79
C GLY A 452 -16.87 -8.82 -64.07
N ALA A 453 -16.70 -9.81 -64.96
CA ALA A 453 -17.52 -10.82 -65.64
C ALA A 453 -16.63 -11.43 -66.76
N GLN A 454 -16.79 -12.74 -67.07
CA GLN A 454 -16.23 -13.48 -68.23
C GLN A 454 -14.73 -13.91 -68.22
N GLY A 455 -14.45 -15.05 -68.87
CA GLY A 455 -13.11 -15.65 -69.06
C GLY A 455 -12.87 -16.97 -68.28
N ASN A 456 -13.72 -18.00 -68.36
CA ASN A 456 -13.93 -18.96 -69.48
C ASN A 456 -12.97 -20.18 -69.47
N GLN A 457 -13.52 -21.35 -69.83
CA GLN A 457 -12.90 -22.68 -70.09
C GLN A 457 -12.70 -23.67 -68.91
N GLN A 458 -12.89 -24.94 -69.26
CA GLN A 458 -12.87 -26.22 -68.51
C GLN A 458 -12.15 -27.26 -69.42
N PRO A 459 -12.04 -28.56 -69.08
CA PRO A 459 -11.55 -29.18 -67.85
C PRO A 459 -10.47 -30.26 -68.15
N VAL A 460 -9.70 -30.72 -67.15
CA VAL A 460 -8.90 -31.97 -67.22
C VAL A 460 -9.03 -32.73 -65.89
N ALA A 461 -8.77 -34.04 -65.89
CA ALA A 461 -9.16 -34.98 -64.82
C ALA A 461 -7.99 -35.87 -64.31
N ALA A 462 -8.33 -36.69 -63.30
CA ALA A 462 -7.76 -38.01 -62.96
C ALA A 462 -6.44 -38.11 -62.15
N ASN A 463 -6.62 -38.63 -60.91
CA ASN A 463 -5.91 -39.77 -60.29
C ASN A 463 -4.43 -39.69 -59.83
N GLN A 464 -4.16 -40.62 -58.89
CA GLN A 464 -2.88 -41.25 -58.49
C GLN A 464 -1.98 -40.54 -57.45
N GLU A 465 -2.04 -41.08 -56.22
CA GLU A 465 -0.89 -41.45 -55.36
C GLU A 465 -0.03 -42.54 -56.08
N PRO A 466 1.21 -42.93 -55.65
CA PRO A 466 1.79 -42.84 -54.30
C PRO A 466 3.33 -42.56 -54.23
N GLU A 467 3.96 -42.94 -53.10
CA GLU A 467 5.41 -43.09 -52.83
C GLU A 467 6.25 -41.79 -52.68
N VAL A 468 7.39 -41.68 -51.97
CA VAL A 468 8.13 -42.35 -50.86
C VAL A 468 9.64 -42.10 -51.11
N ALA A 469 10.29 -41.30 -50.26
CA ALA A 469 11.75 -41.26 -49.96
C ALA A 469 12.02 -40.07 -48.99
N ALA A 470 12.86 -40.07 -47.94
CA ALA A 470 13.89 -40.95 -47.35
C ALA A 470 15.31 -40.33 -47.36
N THR A 471 15.75 -39.88 -46.19
CA THR A 471 17.14 -39.62 -45.71
C THR A 471 17.07 -39.63 -44.17
N THR A 472 17.77 -40.41 -43.34
CA THR A 472 18.98 -41.28 -43.39
C THR A 472 20.32 -40.52 -43.54
N LEU A 473 21.38 -40.78 -42.75
CA LEU A 473 21.55 -41.55 -41.48
C LEU A 473 21.88 -40.55 -40.31
N ASP A 474 22.60 -40.73 -39.18
CA ASP A 474 23.50 -41.71 -38.50
C ASP A 474 23.20 -41.64 -36.96
N GLU A 475 23.48 -42.58 -36.04
CA GLU A 475 24.67 -43.39 -35.64
C GLU A 475 25.84 -42.62 -34.97
N THR A 476 26.49 -43.07 -33.87
CA THR A 476 26.40 -44.28 -33.00
C THR A 476 26.50 -43.85 -31.50
N ALA A 477 25.80 -44.43 -30.51
CA ALA A 477 25.96 -45.76 -29.84
C ALA A 477 27.29 -45.95 -29.06
N GLY A 478 27.24 -46.34 -27.77
CA GLY A 478 28.46 -46.48 -26.94
C GLY A 478 28.27 -46.81 -25.44
N ASN A 479 27.73 -47.99 -25.13
CA ASN A 479 27.57 -48.57 -23.78
C ASN A 479 28.91 -48.74 -22.99
N GLY A 480 28.91 -48.64 -21.65
CA GLY A 480 30.07 -49.04 -20.82
C GLY A 480 30.08 -48.57 -19.35
N SER A 481 30.51 -49.45 -18.43
CA SER A 481 30.54 -49.23 -16.96
C SER A 481 31.94 -49.40 -16.35
N THR A 482 32.25 -48.67 -15.27
CA THR A 482 33.30 -48.93 -14.24
C THR A 482 32.93 -48.05 -13.03
N GLU A 483 32.94 -48.50 -11.76
CA GLU A 483 34.09 -48.78 -10.87
C GLU A 483 35.06 -47.60 -10.69
N ALA A 484 35.65 -47.31 -9.52
CA ALA A 484 35.40 -47.65 -8.10
C ALA A 484 36.38 -46.80 -7.23
N ALA A 485 36.35 -46.95 -5.89
CA ALA A 485 37.36 -46.49 -4.91
C ALA A 485 37.51 -44.95 -4.69
N SER A 486 37.95 -44.44 -3.52
CA SER A 486 38.00 -45.01 -2.15
C SER A 486 38.29 -43.93 -1.07
N ALA A 487 38.19 -44.35 0.21
CA ALA A 487 38.80 -43.75 1.41
C ALA A 487 38.24 -42.41 1.98
N ALA A 488 38.31 -42.13 3.30
CA ALA A 488 38.41 -43.00 4.50
C ALA A 488 38.19 -42.18 5.80
N THR A 489 37.82 -42.85 6.90
CA THR A 489 37.83 -42.35 8.32
C THR A 489 36.76 -41.29 8.64
N GLY A 490 36.04 -41.26 9.76
CA GLY A 490 36.08 -42.00 11.06
C GLY A 490 35.99 -41.00 12.23
N GLN A 491 35.45 -41.25 13.43
CA GLN A 491 34.82 -42.40 14.10
C GLN A 491 33.88 -41.89 15.23
N GLY A 492 33.08 -42.78 15.87
CA GLY A 492 32.15 -42.46 16.97
C GLY A 492 30.69 -42.73 16.57
N ALA A 493 29.98 -43.80 16.94
CA ALA A 493 30.00 -44.67 18.12
C ALA A 493 29.59 -43.96 19.44
N ALA A 494 28.69 -44.50 20.26
CA ALA A 494 27.68 -45.57 20.07
C ALA A 494 26.73 -45.54 21.28
N GLU A 495 25.45 -45.94 21.14
CA GLU A 495 24.81 -46.83 22.14
C GLU A 495 23.44 -47.40 21.70
N THR A 496 23.19 -48.61 22.20
CA THR A 496 22.08 -49.51 21.88
C THR A 496 20.93 -49.29 22.86
N SER A 497 19.65 -49.36 22.44
CA SER A 497 18.65 -50.27 23.07
C SER A 497 17.18 -50.10 22.63
N GLN A 498 16.51 -51.26 22.61
CA GLN A 498 15.09 -51.53 22.86
C GLN A 498 14.02 -50.98 21.89
N ALA A 499 13.27 -51.92 21.32
CA ALA A 499 12.04 -51.69 20.58
C ALA A 499 10.82 -51.74 21.52
N THR A 500 9.75 -51.03 21.13
CA THR A 500 8.37 -51.43 21.45
C THR A 500 7.49 -51.17 20.24
N ASP A 501 6.76 -52.19 19.77
CA ASP A 501 5.66 -52.01 18.84
C ASP A 501 4.50 -51.30 19.57
N THR A 502 4.06 -50.16 19.05
CA THR A 502 2.73 -49.62 19.34
C THR A 502 2.04 -49.25 18.02
N SER A 503 0.77 -49.62 17.92
CA SER A 503 0.06 -49.69 16.65
C SER A 503 -0.82 -48.46 16.39
N SER A 504 -1.14 -48.26 15.10
CA SER A 504 -2.29 -47.50 14.61
C SER A 504 -2.43 -46.02 15.03
N THR A 505 -2.19 -45.12 14.07
CA THR A 505 -3.29 -44.29 13.51
C THR A 505 -2.84 -43.56 12.24
N LYS A 506 -2.91 -44.25 11.09
CA LYS A 506 -2.65 -43.63 9.78
C LYS A 506 -3.86 -42.79 9.38
N THR A 507 -3.83 -41.49 9.66
CA THR A 507 -4.91 -40.53 9.36
C THR A 507 -5.37 -40.63 7.90
N PRO A 508 -6.63 -41.00 7.60
CA PRO A 508 -7.11 -41.03 6.23
C PRO A 508 -7.23 -39.58 5.71
N ARG A 509 -6.55 -39.29 4.58
CA ARG A 509 -6.72 -38.01 3.89
C ARG A 509 -8.21 -37.87 3.51
N ARG A 510 -8.82 -36.74 3.85
CA ARG A 510 -10.25 -36.51 3.65
C ARG A 510 -10.60 -36.51 2.15
N GLY A 511 -11.26 -37.58 1.69
CA GLY A 511 -11.83 -37.67 0.34
C GLY A 511 -12.79 -36.52 0.07
N GLY A 512 -12.71 -35.98 -1.14
CA GLY A 512 -13.44 -34.79 -1.58
C GLY A 512 -14.96 -34.96 -1.55
N LEU A 513 -15.69 -33.85 -1.53
CA LEU A 513 -17.17 -33.83 -1.44
C LEU A 513 -17.85 -34.68 -2.53
N LEU A 514 -17.32 -34.65 -3.76
CA LEU A 514 -17.81 -35.43 -4.90
C LEU A 514 -17.85 -36.95 -4.64
N GLU A 515 -16.81 -37.51 -4.02
CA GLU A 515 -16.72 -38.95 -3.72
C GLU A 515 -17.77 -39.40 -2.69
N ARG A 516 -18.23 -38.46 -1.86
CA ARG A 516 -19.27 -38.70 -0.83
C ARG A 516 -20.68 -38.65 -1.41
N ILE A 517 -20.91 -37.81 -2.42
CA ILE A 517 -22.21 -37.72 -3.13
C ILE A 517 -22.42 -38.99 -3.96
N ILE A 518 -21.42 -39.42 -4.73
CA ILE A 518 -21.50 -40.62 -5.58
C ILE A 518 -21.77 -41.90 -4.75
N ARG A 519 -21.35 -41.94 -3.48
CA ARG A 519 -21.63 -43.08 -2.58
C ARG A 519 -23.02 -43.03 -1.93
N ALA A 520 -23.71 -41.90 -1.95
CA ALA A 520 -25.10 -41.79 -1.48
C ALA A 520 -26.09 -42.28 -2.55
N ASP A 521 -25.90 -41.89 -3.81
CA ASP A 521 -26.75 -42.29 -4.97
C ASP A 521 -26.72 -43.80 -5.31
N ASN A 522 -25.91 -44.61 -4.60
CA ASN A 522 -25.80 -46.06 -4.79
C ASN A 522 -26.27 -46.85 -3.55
N ALA A 523 -27.19 -46.27 -2.76
CA ALA A 523 -27.65 -46.82 -1.48
C ALA A 523 -29.18 -46.69 -1.25
N GLU A 524 -29.97 -46.60 -2.34
CA GLU A 524 -31.44 -46.80 -2.36
C GLU A 524 -31.81 -47.98 -3.28
#